data_AF-A0A517PDY0-F1
#
_entry.id   AF-A0A517PDY0-F1
#
_cell.length_a   1.000
_cell.length_b   1.000
_cell.length_c   1.000
_cell.angle_alpha   90.00
_cell.angle_beta   90.00
_cell.angle_gamma   90.00
#
_symmetry.space_group_name_H-M   'P 1'
#
loop_
_entity.id
_entity.type
_entity.pdbx_description
1 polymer ?
#
loop_
_entity_poly.entity_id
_entity_poly.type
_entity_poly.pdbx_seq_one_letter_code
_entity_poly.pdbx_strand_id
1 'polypeptide(L)'
;MFLALILLVGSLAVLGQHVSLGVRAADEARLRTKAEEFATTKMNEVLAGIEPLQTVGEAPLQGDDGLWSYSMTVAAGPAEGLLDVSVTVLHEGLGDGTNEAFRLQQFVRDPAVLLDAEVSASSGGTL
;
A
#
# COMPACT_ATOMS: atom_id res chain seq x y z
N MET A 1 -37.88 -40.83 7.85
CA MET A 1 -36.75 -40.57 8.77
C MET A 1 -35.43 -40.38 8.02
N PHE A 2 -35.00 -41.32 7.17
CA PHE A 2 -33.72 -41.23 6.44
C PHE A 2 -33.56 -40.03 5.50
N LEU A 3 -34.64 -39.56 4.86
CA LEU A 3 -34.59 -38.41 3.96
C LEU A 3 -34.17 -37.12 4.68
N ALA A 4 -34.71 -36.87 5.88
CA ALA A 4 -34.37 -35.70 6.68
C ALA A 4 -32.89 -35.71 7.11
N LEU A 5 -32.34 -36.89 7.42
CA LEU A 5 -30.94 -37.04 7.79
C LEU A 5 -30.00 -36.73 6.61
N ILE A 6 -30.32 -37.22 5.41
CA ILE A 6 -29.52 -36.97 4.21
C ILE A 6 -29.53 -35.47 3.85
N LEU A 7 -30.70 -34.82 3.92
CA LEU A 7 -30.82 -33.39 3.66
C LEU A 7 -30.05 -32.55 4.69
N LEU A 8 -30.09 -32.94 5.97
CA LEU A 8 -29.35 -32.28 7.04
C LEU A 8 -27.84 -32.36 6.81
N VAL A 9 -27.31 -33.57 6.57
CA VAL A 9 -25.87 -33.79 6.37
C VAL A 9 -25.39 -33.11 5.09
N GLY A 10 -26.16 -33.19 4.00
CA GLY A 10 -25.83 -32.51 2.75
C GLY A 10 -25.77 -30.99 2.90
N SER A 11 -26.73 -30.40 3.60
CA SER A 11 -26.74 -28.94 3.86
C SER A 11 -25.56 -28.53 4.74
N LEU A 12 -25.27 -29.29 5.81
CA LEU A 12 -24.15 -28.98 6.70
C LEU A 12 -22.79 -29.02 5.97
N ALA A 13 -22.61 -29.96 5.04
CA ALA A 13 -21.42 -30.03 4.20
C ALA A 13 -21.26 -28.77 3.32
N VAL A 14 -22.33 -28.31 2.68
CA VAL A 14 -22.32 -27.08 1.87
C VAL A 14 -22.03 -25.85 2.72
N LEU A 15 -22.65 -25.75 3.92
CA LEU A 15 -22.39 -24.65 4.84
C LEU A 15 -20.93 -24.61 5.29
N GLY A 16 -20.33 -25.79 5.58
CA GLY A 16 -18.93 -25.87 5.97
C GLY A 16 -17.98 -25.33 4.90
N GLN A 17 -18.25 -25.64 3.63
CA GLN A 17 -17.49 -25.10 2.49
C GLN A 17 -17.69 -23.59 2.32
N HIS A 18 -18.90 -23.10 2.58
CA HIS A 18 -19.18 -21.66 2.47
C HIS A 18 -18.48 -20.85 3.56
N VAL A 19 -18.45 -21.36 4.79
CA VAL A 19 -17.74 -20.72 5.91
C VAL A 19 -16.24 -20.66 5.65
N SER A 20 -15.63 -21.73 5.14
CA SER A 20 -14.18 -21.74 4.88
C SER A 20 -13.78 -20.75 3.78
N LEU A 21 -14.62 -20.58 2.74
CA LEU A 21 -14.45 -19.53 1.74
C LEU A 21 -14.58 -18.13 2.36
N GLY A 22 -15.58 -17.93 3.23
CA GLY A 22 -15.81 -16.66 3.92
C GLY A 22 -14.62 -16.24 4.77
N VAL A 23 -14.01 -17.16 5.51
CA VAL A 23 -12.82 -16.87 6.33
C VAL A 23 -11.64 -16.45 5.46
N ARG A 24 -11.34 -17.18 4.40
CA ARG A 24 -10.23 -16.84 3.48
C ARG A 24 -10.42 -15.48 2.83
N ALA A 25 -11.64 -15.20 2.36
CA ALA A 25 -11.97 -13.91 1.76
C ALA A 25 -11.85 -12.76 2.77
N ALA A 26 -12.20 -12.99 4.04
CA ALA A 26 -12.03 -12.00 5.10
C ALA A 26 -10.55 -11.72 5.40
N ASP A 27 -9.71 -12.76 5.42
CA ASP A 27 -8.27 -12.61 5.62
C ASP A 27 -7.61 -11.86 4.47
N GLU A 28 -7.95 -12.20 3.22
CA GLU A 28 -7.48 -11.50 2.01
C GLU A 28 -7.88 -10.01 2.03
N ALA A 29 -9.16 -9.72 2.30
CA ALA A 29 -9.65 -8.35 2.41
C ALA A 29 -8.92 -7.56 3.50
N ARG A 30 -8.66 -8.19 4.65
CA ARG A 30 -7.92 -7.58 5.75
C ARG A 30 -6.48 -7.26 5.37
N LEU A 31 -5.78 -8.18 4.71
CA LEU A 31 -4.41 -7.95 4.25
C LEU A 31 -4.37 -6.82 3.22
N ARG A 32 -5.31 -6.82 2.28
CA ARG A 32 -5.40 -5.76 1.27
C ARG A 32 -5.62 -4.37 1.88
N THR A 33 -6.54 -4.24 2.83
CA THR A 33 -6.77 -2.96 3.53
C THR A 33 -5.53 -2.51 4.29
N LYS A 34 -4.80 -3.42 4.95
CA LYS A 34 -3.53 -3.09 5.60
C LYS A 34 -2.48 -2.61 4.60
N ALA A 35 -2.36 -3.28 3.45
CA ALA A 35 -1.42 -2.89 2.41
C ALA A 35 -1.69 -1.46 1.91
N GLU A 36 -2.96 -1.10 1.74
CA GLU A 36 -3.40 0.24 1.37
C GLU A 36 -3.10 1.28 2.45
N GLU A 37 -3.34 0.95 3.72
CA GLU A 37 -3.02 1.80 4.86
C GLU A 37 -1.51 2.07 4.95
N PHE A 38 -0.67 1.04 4.80
CA PHE A 38 0.78 1.19 4.80
C PHE A 38 1.29 2.00 3.62
N ALA A 39 0.78 1.76 2.41
CA ALA A 39 1.18 2.51 1.23
C ALA A 39 0.81 3.99 1.37
N THR A 40 -0.38 4.28 1.89
CA THR A 40 -0.84 5.65 2.15
C THR A 40 -0.01 6.32 3.25
N THR A 41 0.30 5.60 4.32
CA THR A 41 1.15 6.10 5.41
C THR A 41 2.54 6.45 4.89
N LYS A 42 3.18 5.55 4.13
CA LYS A 42 4.50 5.79 3.54
C LYS A 42 4.48 6.93 2.53
N MET A 43 3.45 7.02 1.69
CA MET A 43 3.28 8.16 0.79
C MET A 43 3.19 9.48 1.57
N ASN A 44 2.41 9.52 2.65
CA ASN A 44 2.27 10.72 3.48
C ASN A 44 3.58 11.10 4.19
N GLU A 45 4.38 10.14 4.64
CA GLU A 45 5.71 10.40 5.23
C GLU A 45 6.65 11.06 4.22
N VAL A 46 6.64 10.60 2.97
CA VAL A 46 7.44 11.16 1.87
C VAL A 46 6.96 12.57 1.51
N LEU A 47 5.64 12.77 1.40
CA LEU A 47 5.05 14.08 1.12
C LEU A 47 5.28 15.10 2.24
N ALA A 48 5.30 14.64 3.48
CA ALA A 48 5.61 15.47 4.65
C ALA A 48 7.10 15.80 4.77
N GLY A 49 7.96 15.18 3.96
CA GLY A 49 9.42 15.36 4.01
C GLY A 49 10.10 14.66 5.19
N ILE A 50 9.44 13.69 5.82
CA ILE A 50 10.04 12.86 6.87
C ILE A 50 11.02 11.88 6.23
N GLU A 51 10.60 11.24 5.16
CA GLU A 51 11.44 10.41 4.30
C GLU A 51 11.79 11.18 3.01
N PRO A 52 13.03 11.10 2.51
CA PRO A 52 13.42 11.77 1.29
C PRO A 52 12.71 11.17 0.07
N LEU A 53 12.32 12.05 -0.85
CA LEU A 53 11.68 11.68 -2.12
C LEU A 53 12.74 11.14 -3.09
N GLN A 54 13.10 9.88 -2.93
CA GLN A 54 14.08 9.16 -3.75
C GLN A 54 13.63 7.73 -4.04
N THR A 55 14.15 7.12 -5.09
CA THR A 55 13.88 5.70 -5.37
C THR A 55 14.53 4.83 -4.29
N VAL A 56 13.73 3.99 -3.64
CA VAL A 56 14.14 3.05 -2.60
C VAL A 56 13.80 1.64 -3.08
N GLY A 57 14.79 0.74 -3.00
CA GLY A 57 14.58 -0.69 -3.23
C GLY A 57 13.68 -1.32 -2.17
N GLU A 58 13.60 -2.64 -2.17
CA GLU A 58 12.82 -3.33 -1.15
C GLU A 58 13.43 -3.14 0.24
N ALA A 59 12.63 -2.58 1.16
CA ALA A 59 13.02 -2.30 2.53
C ALA A 59 11.89 -2.73 3.50
N PRO A 60 12.21 -3.21 4.72
CA PRO A 60 11.20 -3.58 5.70
C PRO A 60 10.43 -2.35 6.20
N LEU A 61 9.13 -2.52 6.46
CA LEU A 61 8.32 -1.53 7.16
C LEU A 61 8.69 -1.49 8.65
N GLN A 62 8.90 -0.30 9.20
CA GLN A 62 9.23 -0.13 10.62
C GLN A 62 7.98 -0.30 11.49
N GLY A 63 8.10 -1.08 12.57
CA GLY A 63 7.02 -1.30 13.54
C GLY A 63 6.06 -2.45 13.20
N ASP A 64 6.39 -3.26 12.20
CA ASP A 64 5.66 -4.47 11.84
C ASP A 64 6.37 -5.76 12.33
N ASP A 65 5.67 -6.89 12.25
CA ASP A 65 6.14 -8.24 12.57
C ASP A 65 7.22 -8.78 11.59
N GLY A 66 7.63 -7.98 10.59
CA GLY A 66 8.70 -8.29 9.64
C GLY A 66 8.23 -9.02 8.38
N LEU A 67 6.91 -9.09 8.16
CA LEU A 67 6.30 -9.72 6.99
C LEU A 67 5.95 -8.71 5.89
N TRP A 68 6.06 -7.42 6.20
CA TRP A 68 5.75 -6.34 5.30
C TRP A 68 7.01 -5.62 4.82
N SER A 69 7.14 -5.51 3.50
CA SER A 69 8.18 -4.71 2.84
C SER A 69 7.55 -3.62 1.99
N TYR A 70 8.33 -2.59 1.69
CA TYR A 70 7.93 -1.54 0.77
C TYR A 70 9.07 -1.22 -0.21
N SER A 71 8.71 -0.68 -1.36
CA SER A 71 9.62 -0.09 -2.33
C SER A 71 9.02 1.20 -2.86
N MET A 72 9.88 2.13 -3.24
CA MET A 72 9.47 3.43 -3.78
C MET A 72 10.19 3.70 -5.08
N THR A 73 9.44 4.09 -6.10
CA THR A 73 9.99 4.53 -7.39
C THR A 73 9.57 5.96 -7.64
N VAL A 74 10.55 6.82 -7.85
CA VAL A 74 10.34 8.21 -8.25
C VAL A 74 10.80 8.38 -9.69
N ALA A 75 9.92 8.87 -10.55
CA ALA A 75 10.18 9.16 -11.96
C ALA A 75 9.75 10.59 -12.33
N ALA A 76 10.24 11.09 -13.46
CA ALA A 76 9.75 12.35 -14.02
C ALA A 76 8.30 12.20 -14.49
N GLY A 77 7.44 13.13 -14.09
CA GLY A 77 6.05 13.17 -14.49
C GLY A 77 5.84 13.74 -15.90
N PRO A 78 4.58 13.77 -16.38
CA PRO A 78 4.24 14.25 -17.73
C PRO A 78 4.39 15.77 -17.93
N ALA A 79 4.59 16.53 -16.84
CA ALA A 79 4.75 17.98 -16.87
C ALA A 79 6.01 18.40 -16.11
N GLU A 80 6.60 19.51 -16.52
CA GLU A 80 7.78 20.08 -15.86
C GLU A 80 7.47 20.45 -14.40
N GLY A 81 8.36 20.08 -13.49
CA GLY A 81 8.15 20.25 -12.05
C GLY A 81 7.12 19.30 -11.44
N LEU A 82 6.78 18.20 -12.12
CA LEU A 82 5.93 17.13 -11.59
C LEU A 82 6.72 15.81 -11.55
N LEU A 83 6.62 15.11 -10.43
CA LEU A 83 7.23 13.81 -10.20
C LEU A 83 6.13 12.76 -10.11
N ASP A 84 6.38 11.60 -10.70
CA ASP A 84 5.55 10.41 -10.56
C ASP A 84 6.14 9.55 -9.43
N VAL A 85 5.48 9.56 -8.28
CA VAL A 85 5.91 8.81 -7.10
C VAL A 85 5.01 7.60 -6.97
N SER A 86 5.62 6.42 -6.93
CA SER A 86 4.91 5.18 -6.71
C SER A 86 5.50 4.39 -5.55
N VAL A 87 4.66 4.07 -4.59
CA VAL A 87 4.99 3.26 -3.42
C VAL A 87 4.30 1.91 -3.58
N THR A 88 5.07 0.85 -3.52
CA THR A 88 4.56 -0.53 -3.55
C THR A 88 4.84 -1.17 -2.20
N VAL A 89 3.79 -1.67 -1.55
CA VAL A 89 3.87 -2.43 -0.31
C VAL A 89 3.60 -3.89 -0.63
N LEU A 90 4.41 -4.78 -0.06
CA LEU A 90 4.33 -6.22 -0.24
C LEU A 90 4.19 -6.89 1.13
N HIS A 91 3.36 -7.92 1.16
CA HIS A 91 3.21 -8.84 2.27
C HIS A 91 3.66 -10.22 1.83
N GLU A 92 4.65 -10.77 2.52
CA GLU A 92 5.09 -12.14 2.31
C GLU A 92 4.40 -13.07 3.31
N GLY A 93 3.54 -13.96 2.79
CA GLY A 93 2.93 -15.01 3.58
C GLY A 93 3.97 -16.05 4.02
N LEU A 94 3.89 -16.47 5.29
CA LEU A 94 4.71 -17.57 5.80
C LEU A 94 4.23 -18.91 5.21
N GLY A 95 5.09 -19.61 4.45
CA GLY A 95 4.79 -20.92 3.87
C GLY A 95 3.69 -20.84 2.81
N ASP A 96 2.53 -21.45 3.08
CA ASP A 96 1.34 -21.40 2.20
C ASP A 96 0.44 -20.18 2.49
N GLY A 97 0.97 -19.17 3.19
CA GLY A 97 0.25 -17.93 3.50
C GLY A 97 -0.05 -17.08 2.26
N THR A 98 -1.04 -16.20 2.37
CA THR A 98 -1.42 -15.30 1.27
C THR A 98 -0.37 -14.21 1.09
N ASN A 99 0.19 -14.13 -0.12
CA ASN A 99 0.99 -13.00 -0.55
C ASN A 99 0.06 -11.90 -1.05
N GLU A 100 0.32 -10.66 -0.64
CA GLU A 100 -0.45 -9.51 -1.06
C GLU A 100 0.48 -8.37 -1.49
N ALA A 101 0.07 -7.61 -2.49
CA ALA A 101 0.81 -6.44 -2.93
C ALA A 101 -0.14 -5.32 -3.30
N PHE A 102 0.18 -4.11 -2.85
CA PHE A 102 -0.58 -2.91 -3.19
C PHE A 102 0.35 -1.80 -3.65
N ARG A 103 -0.01 -1.15 -4.75
CA ARG A 103 0.75 -0.03 -5.32
C ARG A 103 -0.11 1.23 -5.29
N LEU A 104 0.39 2.24 -4.60
CA LEU A 104 -0.14 3.59 -4.62
C LEU A 104 0.73 4.46 -5.53
N GLN A 105 0.12 5.17 -6.47
CA GLN A 105 0.79 6.08 -7.38
C GLN A 105 0.18 7.47 -7.28
N GLN A 106 1.03 8.48 -7.15
CA GLN A 106 0.64 9.87 -7.01
C GLN A 106 1.61 10.77 -7.78
N PHE A 107 1.05 11.79 -8.43
CA PHE A 107 1.83 12.90 -8.94
C PHE A 107 2.09 13.94 -7.83
N VAL A 108 3.36 14.27 -7.64
CA VAL A 108 3.82 15.20 -6.62
C VAL A 108 4.55 16.35 -7.29
N ARG A 109 4.30 17.58 -6.86
CA ARG A 109 5.06 18.72 -7.36
C ARG A 109 6.50 18.62 -6.87
N ASP A 110 7.45 18.82 -7.76
CA ASP A 110 8.87 18.81 -7.41
C ASP A 110 9.15 19.89 -6.35
N PRO A 111 9.54 19.50 -5.12
CA PRO A 111 9.81 20.47 -4.06
C PRO A 111 11.02 21.36 -4.37
N ALA A 112 11.97 20.90 -5.21
CA ALA A 112 13.14 21.70 -5.59
C ALA A 112 12.72 22.97 -6.37
N VAL A 113 11.76 22.84 -7.29
CA VAL A 113 11.22 23.96 -8.07
C VAL A 113 10.49 24.97 -7.17
N LEU A 114 9.89 24.50 -6.07
CA LEU A 114 9.19 25.33 -5.10
C LEU A 114 10.18 26.14 -4.25
N LEU A 115 11.26 25.50 -3.79
CA LEU A 115 12.32 26.14 -3.02
C LEU A 115 13.07 27.20 -3.85
N ASP A 116 13.36 26.92 -5.13
CA ASP A 116 14.02 27.88 -6.03
C ASP A 116 13.14 29.13 -6.29
N ALA A 117 11.82 28.95 -6.39
CA ALA A 117 10.87 30.05 -6.53
C ALA A 117 10.79 30.92 -5.27
N GLU A 118 10.85 30.31 -4.07
CA GLU A 118 10.81 31.03 -2.79
C GLU A 118 12.11 31.82 -2.53
N VAL A 119 13.27 31.21 -2.82
CA VAL A 119 14.57 31.89 -2.75
C VAL A 119 14.61 33.10 -3.70
N SER A 120 14.14 32.94 -4.93
CA SER A 120 14.06 34.03 -5.91
C SER A 120 13.12 35.15 -5.44
N ALA A 121 11.99 34.84 -4.82
CA ALA A 121 11.04 35.83 -4.30
C ALA A 121 11.59 36.63 -3.10
N SER A 122 12.36 36.00 -2.21
CA SER A 122 12.97 36.66 -1.05
C SER A 122 14.06 37.68 -1.43
N SER A 123 14.74 37.46 -2.57
CA SER A 123 15.84 38.31 -3.04
C SER A 123 15.40 39.62 -3.72
N GLY A 124 14.12 39.77 -4.06
CA GLY A 124 13.56 40.95 -4.73
C GLY A 124 12.97 42.03 -3.82
N GLY A 125 13.07 41.88 -2.49
CA GLY A 125 12.35 42.69 -1.50
C GLY A 125 13.06 43.92 -0.91
N THR A 126 14.22 44.32 -1.41
CA THR A 126 14.92 45.55 -0.95
C THR A 126 15.09 46.55 -2.08
N LEU A 127 14.07 47.38 -2.30
CA LEU A 127 14.17 48.72 -2.87
C LEU A 127 13.17 49.67 -2.19
#